data_AF-A0AA36E4C1-F1
#
_entry.id   AF-A0AA36E4C1-F1
#
_cell.length_a   1.000
_cell.length_b   1.000
_cell.length_c   1.000
_cell.angle_alpha   90.00
_cell.angle_beta   90.00
_cell.angle_gamma   90.00
#
_symmetry.space_group_name_H-M   'P 1'
#
loop_
_entity.id
_entity.type
_entity.pdbx_description
1 polymer ?
#
loop_
_entity_poly.entity_id
_entity_poly.type
_entity_poly.pdbx_seq_one_letter_code
_entity_poly.pdbx_strand_id
1 'polypeptide(L)'
;MNHNMRFSVLIKFTPLRLLSVSDTRFSSIIVMLKRLKLIKRGLQTMVISEEWSSYRLADIKKANSVKEYILNDRWWDKVAYILSFTGPIYDKIRVFDTETPCLQLVYAMYDSMIENVKIEIYKKEKRSTSQISCFYDIVNCILVDQWAKNNTPLHCLAHSLHPRYCSDAWLLEDSTRWFST
;
A
#
# COMPACT_ATOMS: atom_id res chain seq x y z
N MET A 1 -15.84 14.91 -26.23
CA MET A 1 -16.27 13.61 -25.64
C MET A 1 -17.18 13.89 -24.46
N ASN A 2 -18.39 13.34 -24.45
CA ASN A 2 -19.41 13.64 -23.44
C ASN A 2 -19.12 12.88 -22.14
N HIS A 3 -18.18 13.40 -21.32
CA HIS A 3 -17.77 12.82 -20.04
C HIS A 3 -18.97 12.62 -19.08
N ASN A 4 -20.02 13.42 -19.23
CA ASN A 4 -21.26 13.33 -18.46
C ASN A 4 -21.98 11.99 -18.62
N MET A 5 -22.00 11.39 -19.82
CA MET A 5 -22.71 10.12 -20.03
C MET A 5 -22.02 8.93 -19.31
N ARG A 6 -20.69 8.85 -19.37
CA ARG A 6 -19.92 7.79 -18.67
C ARG A 6 -20.11 7.87 -17.16
N PHE A 7 -20.09 9.10 -16.63
CA PHE A 7 -20.29 9.38 -15.23
C PHE A 7 -21.71 9.03 -14.77
N SER A 8 -22.73 9.38 -15.55
CA SER A 8 -24.14 9.04 -15.27
C SER A 8 -24.38 7.52 -15.25
N VAL A 9 -23.76 6.77 -16.17
CA VAL A 9 -23.86 5.30 -16.16
C VAL A 9 -23.17 4.74 -14.91
N LEU A 10 -21.97 5.19 -14.57
CA LEU A 10 -21.22 4.68 -13.41
C LEU A 10 -21.94 4.92 -12.06
N ILE A 11 -22.55 6.09 -11.88
CA ILE A 11 -23.27 6.43 -10.63
C ILE A 11 -24.51 5.56 -10.44
N LYS A 12 -25.16 5.10 -11.51
CA LYS A 12 -26.29 4.17 -11.40
C LYS A 12 -25.90 2.83 -10.78
N PHE A 13 -24.66 2.38 -10.99
CA PHE A 13 -24.22 1.05 -10.58
C PHE A 13 -23.24 1.07 -9.40
N THR A 14 -22.74 2.24 -8.99
CA THR A 14 -21.75 2.36 -7.91
C THR A 14 -22.09 3.51 -6.96
N PRO A 15 -22.00 3.32 -5.63
CA PRO A 15 -22.24 4.39 -4.67
C PRO A 15 -21.08 5.39 -4.58
N LEU A 16 -19.95 5.11 -5.23
CA LEU A 16 -18.72 5.90 -5.14
C LEU A 16 -18.56 6.75 -6.40
N ARG A 17 -18.31 8.05 -6.19
CA ARG A 17 -17.85 8.93 -7.27
C ARG A 17 -16.40 8.60 -7.60
N LEU A 18 -16.08 8.43 -8.88
CA LEU A 18 -14.69 8.49 -9.34
C LEU A 18 -14.19 9.91 -9.11
N LEU A 19 -13.44 10.10 -8.04
CA LEU A 19 -12.75 11.35 -7.77
C LEU A 19 -11.52 11.39 -8.69
N SER A 20 -11.29 12.51 -9.37
CA SER A 20 -9.95 12.76 -9.92
C SER A 20 -9.01 12.87 -8.73
N VAL A 21 -8.01 12.01 -8.68
CA VAL A 21 -6.93 12.19 -7.71
C VAL A 21 -6.20 13.47 -8.12
N SER A 22 -6.09 14.44 -7.21
CA SER A 22 -5.11 15.52 -7.34
C SER A 22 -3.72 14.91 -7.46
N ASP A 23 -2.74 15.59 -8.08
CA ASP A 23 -1.35 15.12 -8.15
C ASP A 23 -0.71 15.06 -6.74
N THR A 24 -1.11 14.08 -5.94
CA THR A 24 -0.51 13.78 -4.64
C THR A 24 0.56 12.73 -4.86
N ARG A 25 1.75 13.06 -4.36
CA ARG A 25 3.05 12.52 -4.79
C ARG A 25 3.37 11.11 -4.30
N PHE A 26 2.45 10.41 -3.64
CA PHE A 26 2.70 9.02 -3.23
C PHE A 26 1.43 8.16 -3.17
N SER A 27 1.58 6.89 -3.53
CA SER A 27 0.56 5.82 -3.42
C SER A 27 -0.80 6.03 -4.13
N SER A 28 -0.95 7.01 -5.02
CA SER A 28 -2.20 7.26 -5.77
C SER A 28 -2.69 6.01 -6.50
N ILE A 29 -1.79 5.24 -7.11
CA ILE A 29 -2.10 3.98 -7.80
C ILE A 29 -2.70 2.95 -6.84
N ILE A 30 -2.13 2.77 -5.65
CA ILE A 30 -2.62 1.79 -4.66
C ILE A 30 -3.99 2.22 -4.13
N VAL A 31 -4.19 3.51 -3.84
CA VAL A 31 -5.49 4.05 -3.42
C VAL A 31 -6.55 3.85 -4.52
N MET A 32 -6.18 4.09 -5.78
CA MET A 32 -7.06 3.87 -6.93
C MET A 32 -7.42 2.40 -7.10
N LEU A 33 -6.47 1.49 -6.96
CA LEU A 33 -6.74 0.04 -7.01
C LEU A 33 -7.64 -0.40 -5.85
N LYS A 34 -7.43 0.11 -4.63
CA LYS A 34 -8.31 -0.16 -3.47
C LYS A 34 -9.75 0.28 -3.78
N ARG A 35 -9.93 1.52 -4.28
CA ARG A 35 -11.25 2.05 -4.68
C ARG A 35 -11.88 1.25 -5.82
N LEU A 36 -11.10 0.87 -6.82
CA LEU A 36 -11.56 0.08 -7.96
C LEU A 36 -12.08 -1.30 -7.53
N LYS A 37 -11.37 -1.95 -6.59
CA LYS A 37 -11.80 -3.23 -6.02
C LYS A 37 -13.11 -3.11 -5.23
N LEU A 38 -13.33 -2.02 -4.49
CA LEU A 38 -14.58 -1.77 -3.76
C LEU A 38 -15.81 -1.71 -4.68
N ILE A 39 -15.64 -1.17 -5.89
CA ILE A 39 -16.73 -1.06 -6.87
C ILE A 39 -16.78 -2.22 -7.86
N LYS A 40 -16.01 -3.31 -7.67
CA LYS A 40 -15.93 -4.46 -8.61
C LYS A 40 -17.32 -4.93 -9.04
N ARG A 41 -18.22 -5.21 -8.08
CA ARG A 41 -19.56 -5.73 -8.39
C ARG A 41 -20.38 -4.76 -9.24
N GLY A 42 -20.38 -3.48 -8.87
CA GLY A 42 -21.07 -2.44 -9.63
C GLY A 42 -20.52 -2.30 -11.05
N LEU A 43 -19.19 -2.37 -11.22
CA LEU A 43 -18.56 -2.38 -12.54
C LEU A 43 -18.95 -3.60 -13.38
N GLN A 44 -19.01 -4.79 -12.77
CA GLN A 44 -19.43 -6.02 -13.45
C GLN A 44 -20.88 -5.92 -13.94
N THR A 45 -21.80 -5.43 -13.09
CA THR A 45 -23.19 -5.17 -13.49
C THR A 45 -23.26 -4.11 -14.60
N MET A 46 -22.48 -3.04 -14.49
CA MET A 46 -22.43 -1.97 -15.49
C MET A 46 -22.04 -2.50 -16.87
N VAL A 47 -20.97 -3.29 -17.02
CA VAL A 47 -20.48 -3.74 -18.34
C VAL A 47 -21.37 -4.81 -19.01
N ILE A 48 -22.32 -5.38 -18.27
CA ILE A 48 -23.31 -6.34 -18.79
C ILE A 48 -24.62 -5.62 -19.16
N SER A 49 -24.88 -4.42 -18.63
CA SER A 49 -26.10 -3.65 -18.86
C SER A 49 -26.36 -3.27 -20.32
N GLU A 50 -27.64 -3.06 -20.65
CA GLU A 50 -28.06 -2.54 -21.96
C GLU A 50 -27.55 -1.10 -22.17
N GLU A 51 -27.47 -0.30 -21.11
CA GLU A 51 -26.93 1.05 -21.15
C GLU A 51 -25.47 1.07 -21.59
N TRP A 52 -24.64 0.14 -21.11
CA TRP A 52 -23.27 -0.01 -21.59
C TRP A 52 -23.20 -0.38 -23.07
N SER A 53 -24.13 -1.22 -23.53
CA SER A 53 -24.23 -1.62 -24.93
C SER A 53 -24.62 -0.46 -25.84
N SER A 54 -25.51 0.43 -25.38
CA SER A 54 -25.87 1.67 -26.08
C SER A 54 -24.72 2.68 -26.14
N TYR A 55 -23.86 2.69 -25.11
CA TYR A 55 -22.69 3.56 -25.02
C TYR A 55 -21.53 3.14 -25.96
N ARG A 56 -21.44 1.85 -26.36
CA ARG A 56 -20.37 1.31 -27.22
C ARG A 56 -20.24 1.99 -28.59
N LEU A 57 -21.24 2.75 -29.03
CA LEU A 57 -21.30 3.36 -30.37
C LEU A 57 -20.13 4.29 -30.72
N ALA A 58 -19.37 4.81 -29.73
CA ALA A 58 -18.26 5.73 -29.98
C ALA A 58 -16.86 5.09 -30.06
N ASP A 59 -16.60 3.99 -29.33
CA ASP A 59 -15.29 3.30 -29.33
C ASP A 59 -15.45 1.85 -28.87
N ILE A 60 -15.96 1.02 -29.80
CA ILE A 60 -16.31 -0.38 -29.56
C ILE A 60 -15.11 -1.20 -29.07
N LYS A 61 -13.92 -0.95 -29.64
CA LYS A 61 -12.70 -1.69 -29.31
C LYS A 61 -12.30 -1.48 -27.86
N LYS A 62 -12.20 -0.22 -27.42
CA LYS A 62 -11.84 0.08 -26.01
C LYS A 62 -12.91 -0.41 -25.03
N ALA A 63 -14.18 -0.27 -25.37
CA ALA A 63 -15.28 -0.73 -24.52
C ALA A 63 -15.27 -2.26 -24.35
N ASN A 64 -14.93 -3.01 -25.40
CA ASN A 64 -14.75 -4.46 -25.32
C ASN A 64 -13.58 -4.84 -24.41
N SER A 65 -12.42 -4.20 -24.58
CA SER A 65 -11.26 -4.46 -23.71
C SER A 65 -11.57 -4.17 -22.25
N VAL A 66 -12.27 -3.08 -21.94
CA VAL A 66 -12.71 -2.75 -20.58
C VAL A 66 -13.63 -3.83 -20.00
N LYS A 67 -14.59 -4.31 -20.80
CA LYS A 67 -15.50 -5.40 -20.41
C LYS A 67 -14.73 -6.69 -20.13
N GLU A 68 -13.77 -7.05 -20.97
CA GLU A 68 -12.92 -8.22 -20.77
C GLU A 68 -12.13 -8.14 -19.46
N TYR A 69 -11.49 -7.01 -19.15
CA TYR A 69 -10.76 -6.85 -17.89
C TYR A 69 -11.68 -6.89 -16.66
N ILE A 70 -12.82 -6.20 -16.70
CA ILE A 70 -13.76 -6.13 -15.57
C ILE A 70 -14.40 -7.49 -15.27
N LEU A 71 -14.64 -8.32 -16.29
CA LEU A 71 -15.22 -9.65 -16.11
C LEU A 71 -14.16 -10.75 -15.86
N ASN A 72 -12.88 -10.45 -15.98
CA ASN A 72 -11.81 -11.43 -15.80
C ASN A 72 -11.41 -11.58 -14.32
N ASP A 73 -11.78 -12.70 -13.71
CA ASP A 73 -11.44 -12.97 -12.31
C ASP A 73 -9.93 -13.13 -12.06
N ARG A 74 -9.17 -13.69 -13.01
CA ARG A 74 -7.70 -13.77 -12.89
C ARG A 74 -7.06 -12.39 -12.85
N TRP A 75 -7.64 -11.40 -13.54
CA TRP A 75 -7.18 -10.02 -13.47
C TRP A 75 -7.46 -9.43 -12.08
N TRP A 76 -8.65 -9.67 -11.52
CA TRP A 76 -8.97 -9.26 -10.15
C TRP A 76 -8.11 -9.95 -9.10
N ASP A 77 -7.71 -11.19 -9.30
CA ASP A 77 -6.77 -11.89 -8.42
C ASP A 77 -5.39 -11.24 -8.42
N LYS A 78 -4.94 -10.72 -9.58
CA LYS A 78 -3.70 -9.93 -9.67
C LYS A 78 -3.84 -8.61 -8.93
N VAL A 79 -4.95 -7.89 -9.10
CA VAL A 79 -5.23 -6.65 -8.35
C VAL A 79 -5.26 -6.93 -6.85
N ALA A 80 -5.93 -8.00 -6.42
CA ALA A 80 -6.00 -8.39 -5.03
C ALA A 80 -4.62 -8.73 -4.46
N TYR A 81 -3.76 -9.40 -5.25
CA TYR A 81 -2.39 -9.69 -4.85
C TYR A 81 -1.54 -8.43 -4.72
N ILE A 82 -1.58 -7.51 -5.70
CA ILE A 82 -0.87 -6.23 -5.61
C ILE A 82 -1.27 -5.50 -4.32
N LEU A 83 -2.56 -5.43 -4.03
CA LEU A 83 -3.06 -4.77 -2.83
C LEU A 83 -2.66 -5.47 -1.54
N SER A 84 -2.44 -6.80 -1.55
CA SER A 84 -2.13 -7.54 -0.33
C SER A 84 -0.71 -7.24 0.15
N PHE A 85 0.29 -7.35 -0.73
CA PHE A 85 1.67 -7.07 -0.33
C PHE A 85 2.01 -5.57 -0.26
N THR A 86 1.29 -4.70 -1.00
CA THR A 86 1.48 -3.24 -0.88
C THR A 86 0.69 -2.61 0.27
N GLY A 87 -0.26 -3.36 0.86
CA GLY A 87 -1.05 -2.93 2.02
C GLY A 87 -0.19 -2.51 3.21
N PRO A 88 0.72 -3.37 3.71
CA PRO A 88 1.61 -3.03 4.82
C PRO A 88 2.47 -1.80 4.55
N ILE A 89 2.94 -1.61 3.31
CA ILE A 89 3.73 -0.45 2.90
C ILE A 89 2.89 0.83 3.03
N TYR A 90 1.69 0.81 2.44
CA TYR A 90 0.76 1.94 2.50
C TYR A 90 0.39 2.30 3.95
N ASP A 91 0.08 1.30 4.77
CA ASP A 91 -0.35 1.53 6.15
C ASP A 91 0.77 2.17 6.99
N LYS A 92 2.02 1.77 6.79
CA LYS A 92 3.17 2.32 7.52
C LYS A 92 3.54 3.73 7.05
N ILE A 93 3.52 3.97 5.75
CA ILE A 93 3.71 5.33 5.19
C ILE A 93 2.67 6.28 5.76
N ARG A 94 1.41 5.85 5.83
CA ARG A 94 0.34 6.66 6.41
C ARG A 94 0.61 7.02 7.87
N VAL A 95 1.22 6.14 8.66
CA VAL A 95 1.59 6.46 10.05
C VAL A 95 2.73 7.48 10.10
N PHE A 96 3.74 7.37 9.23
CA PHE A 96 4.80 8.37 9.13
C PHE A 96 4.29 9.75 8.72
N ASP A 97 3.24 9.80 7.90
CA ASP A 97 2.57 11.05 7.50
C ASP A 97 1.68 11.65 8.59
N THR A 98 1.38 10.91 9.68
CA THR A 98 0.68 11.49 10.83
C THR A 98 1.66 12.24 11.72
N GLU A 99 1.23 13.36 12.33
CA GLU A 99 2.00 14.12 13.33
C GLU A 99 2.23 13.34 14.66
N THR A 100 2.06 12.03 14.64
CA THR A 100 2.27 11.17 15.81
C THR A 100 3.77 11.06 16.07
N PRO A 101 4.26 11.34 17.29
CA PRO A 101 5.67 11.18 17.63
C PRO A 101 6.06 9.70 17.60
N CYS A 102 6.58 9.27 16.45
CA CYS A 102 6.95 7.88 16.17
C CYS A 102 8.45 7.70 15.88
N LEU A 103 9.27 8.74 16.09
CA LEU A 103 10.70 8.77 15.77
C LEU A 103 11.47 7.57 16.36
N GLN A 104 11.19 7.22 17.61
CA GLN A 104 11.78 6.09 18.32
C GLN A 104 11.29 4.71 17.84
N LEU A 105 10.16 4.66 17.14
CA LEU A 105 9.51 3.43 16.65
C LEU A 105 9.79 3.14 15.17
N VAL A 106 10.45 4.06 14.45
CA VAL A 106 10.64 3.98 13.01
C VAL A 106 11.28 2.64 12.59
N TYR A 107 12.31 2.19 13.30
CA TYR A 107 12.96 0.90 13.05
C TYR A 107 11.99 -0.28 13.17
N ALA A 108 11.32 -0.40 14.32
CA ALA A 108 10.34 -1.46 14.55
C ALA A 108 9.18 -1.42 13.55
N MET A 109 8.78 -0.23 13.09
CA MET A 109 7.77 -0.05 12.07
C MET A 109 8.23 -0.56 10.70
N TYR A 110 9.47 -0.27 10.30
CA TYR A 110 10.06 -0.74 9.05
C TYR A 110 10.29 -2.25 9.06
N ASP A 111 10.80 -2.81 10.15
CA ASP A 111 11.00 -4.27 10.28
C ASP A 111 9.66 -5.01 10.15
N SER A 112 8.65 -4.56 10.89
CA SER A 112 7.30 -5.09 10.81
C SER A 112 6.69 -4.91 9.41
N MET A 113 7.00 -3.81 8.71
CA MET A 113 6.55 -3.60 7.33
C MET A 113 7.13 -4.68 6.41
N ILE A 114 8.46 -4.86 6.44
CA ILE A 114 9.19 -5.81 5.60
C ILE A 114 8.70 -7.24 5.87
N GLU A 115 8.53 -7.60 7.14
CA GLU A 115 8.01 -8.91 7.54
C GLU A 115 6.60 -9.16 7.00
N ASN A 116 5.68 -8.19 7.14
CA ASN A 116 4.32 -8.33 6.63
C ASN A 116 4.27 -8.42 5.09
N VAL A 117 5.11 -7.65 4.39
CA VAL A 117 5.27 -7.75 2.93
C VAL A 117 5.75 -9.16 2.55
N LYS A 118 6.74 -9.71 3.28
CA LYS A 118 7.24 -11.06 3.07
C LYS A 118 6.13 -12.09 3.22
N ILE A 119 5.37 -12.03 4.32
CA ILE A 119 4.26 -12.95 4.60
C ILE A 119 3.26 -12.97 3.44
N GLU A 120 2.84 -11.80 2.96
CA GLU A 120 1.84 -11.70 1.88
C GLU A 120 2.36 -12.25 0.54
N ILE A 121 3.63 -12.01 0.21
CA ILE A 121 4.26 -12.56 -1.00
C ILE A 121 4.35 -14.09 -0.90
N TYR A 122 4.88 -14.61 0.20
CA TYR A 122 5.10 -16.05 0.39
C TYR A 122 3.79 -16.84 0.45
N LYS A 123 2.75 -16.24 1.04
CA LYS A 123 1.39 -16.78 1.03
C LYS A 123 0.86 -16.95 -0.40
N LYS A 124 1.10 -15.98 -1.29
CA LYS A 124 0.70 -16.09 -2.70
C LYS A 124 1.51 -17.13 -3.45
N GLU A 125 2.82 -17.21 -3.18
CA GLU A 125 3.72 -18.20 -3.79
C GLU A 125 3.52 -19.62 -3.23
N LYS A 126 2.73 -19.78 -2.16
CA LYS A 126 2.56 -21.04 -1.42
C LYS A 126 3.88 -21.61 -0.93
N ARG A 127 4.72 -20.73 -0.37
CA ARG A 127 6.07 -21.05 0.10
C ARG A 127 6.20 -20.84 1.60
N SER A 128 7.08 -21.61 2.21
CA SER A 128 7.53 -21.38 3.59
C SER A 128 8.43 -20.14 3.64
N THR A 129 8.36 -19.36 4.71
CA THR A 129 9.19 -18.15 4.94
C THR A 129 10.70 -18.43 5.00
N SER A 130 11.09 -19.70 5.15
CA SER A 130 12.47 -20.18 5.08
C SER A 130 12.99 -20.41 3.65
N GLN A 131 12.12 -20.44 2.64
CA GLN A 131 12.51 -20.64 1.25
C GLN A 131 12.94 -19.32 0.60
N ILE A 132 13.72 -19.40 -0.49
CA ILE A 132 14.11 -18.22 -1.27
C ILE A 132 12.98 -17.83 -2.24
N SER A 133 12.73 -16.53 -2.37
CA SER A 133 11.81 -15.97 -3.37
C SER A 133 12.49 -14.82 -4.10
N CYS A 134 12.82 -15.02 -5.38
CA CYS A 134 13.45 -13.99 -6.21
C CYS A 134 12.58 -12.73 -6.31
N PHE A 135 11.26 -12.87 -6.27
CA PHE A 135 10.36 -11.72 -6.30
C PHE A 135 10.43 -10.95 -4.98
N TYR A 136 10.39 -11.65 -3.84
CA TYR A 136 10.59 -11.01 -2.55
C TYR A 136 11.97 -10.34 -2.46
N ASP A 137 13.02 -10.98 -2.97
CA ASP A 137 14.38 -10.40 -2.91
C ASP A 137 14.44 -9.04 -3.62
N ILE A 138 13.83 -8.92 -4.80
CA ILE A 138 13.72 -7.64 -5.52
C ILE A 138 12.93 -6.62 -4.70
N VAL A 139 11.77 -7.01 -4.15
CA VAL A 139 10.94 -6.11 -3.33
C VAL A 139 11.69 -5.66 -2.08
N ASN A 140 12.39 -6.58 -1.40
CA ASN A 140 13.16 -6.32 -0.20
C ASN A 140 14.33 -5.38 -0.51
N CYS A 141 15.05 -5.57 -1.62
CA CYS A 141 16.09 -4.63 -2.06
C CYS A 141 15.54 -3.22 -2.22
N ILE A 142 14.39 -3.06 -2.89
CA ILE A 142 13.75 -1.74 -3.05
C ILE A 142 13.38 -1.13 -1.69
N LEU A 143 12.84 -1.92 -0.76
CA LEU A 143 12.46 -1.45 0.57
C LEU A 143 13.68 -1.02 1.40
N VAL A 144 14.77 -1.79 1.35
CA VAL A 144 16.02 -1.50 2.05
C VAL A 144 16.70 -0.27 1.44
N ASP A 145 16.75 -0.14 0.12
CA ASP A 145 17.29 1.03 -0.56
C ASP A 145 16.52 2.31 -0.20
N GLN A 146 15.19 2.20 -0.12
CA GLN A 146 14.35 3.31 0.29
C GLN A 146 14.56 3.68 1.77
N TRP A 147 14.70 2.67 2.64
CA TRP A 147 15.04 2.88 4.05
C TRP A 147 16.39 3.58 4.21
N ALA A 148 17.43 3.12 3.51
CA ALA A 148 18.76 3.70 3.59
C ALA A 148 18.78 5.20 3.19
N LYS A 149 17.95 5.59 2.21
CA LYS A 149 17.80 6.99 1.80
C LYS A 149 17.06 7.86 2.82
N ASN A 150 16.13 7.28 3.57
CA ASN A 150 15.29 8.00 4.53
C ASN A 150 15.82 7.92 5.97
N ASN A 151 16.76 7.02 6.24
CA ASN A 151 17.32 6.87 7.57
C ASN A 151 18.23 8.06 7.91
N THR A 152 18.10 8.57 9.13
CA THR A 152 18.86 9.73 9.61
C THR A 152 19.55 9.39 10.93
N PRO A 153 20.69 10.03 11.26
CA PRO A 153 21.31 9.84 12.58
C PRO A 153 20.35 10.11 13.74
N LEU A 154 19.35 10.97 13.55
CA LEU A 154 18.31 11.27 14.53
C LEU A 154 17.40 10.06 14.79
N HIS A 155 17.03 9.29 13.75
CA HIS A 155 16.30 8.03 13.93
C HIS A 155 17.12 7.03 14.76
N CYS A 156 18.41 6.89 14.46
CA CYS A 156 19.32 6.03 15.22
C CYS A 156 19.37 6.45 16.70
N LEU A 157 19.60 7.74 16.97
CA LEU A 157 19.70 8.26 18.32
C LEU A 157 18.41 8.05 19.11
N ALA A 158 17.25 8.37 18.52
CA ALA A 158 15.95 8.19 19.17
C ALA A 158 15.66 6.72 19.49
N HIS A 159 16.07 5.79 18.61
CA HIS A 159 15.95 4.36 18.85
C HIS A 159 16.88 3.88 19.97
N SER A 160 18.16 4.27 19.93
CA SER A 160 19.16 3.88 20.93
C SER A 160 18.89 4.42 22.33
N LEU A 161 18.29 5.61 22.44
CA LEU A 161 17.93 6.23 23.73
C LEU A 161 16.58 5.74 24.27
N HIS A 162 15.88 4.86 23.57
CA HIS A 162 14.58 4.40 24.00
C HIS A 162 14.73 3.39 25.15
N PRO A 163 14.09 3.60 26.32
CA PRO A 163 14.31 2.76 27.50
C PRO A 163 14.02 1.27 27.31
N ARG A 164 13.18 0.89 26.34
CA ARG A 164 12.95 -0.53 26.02
C ARG A 164 14.18 -1.25 25.45
N TYR A 165 15.16 -0.52 24.94
CA TYR A 165 16.36 -1.07 24.31
C TYR A 165 17.63 -0.74 25.10
N CYS A 166 17.54 0.02 26.19
CA CYS A 166 18.62 0.22 27.15
C CYS A 166 18.53 -0.85 28.26
N SER A 167 19.67 -1.38 28.70
CA SER A 167 19.71 -2.26 29.86
C SER A 167 19.61 -1.46 31.15
N ASP A 168 19.06 -2.06 32.22
CA ASP A 168 18.99 -1.43 33.54
C ASP A 168 20.37 -1.01 34.06
N ALA A 169 21.42 -1.77 33.73
CA ALA A 169 22.80 -1.43 34.04
C ALA A 169 23.25 -0.11 33.40
N TRP A 170 22.88 0.14 32.14
CA TRP A 170 23.22 1.37 31.42
C TRP A 170 22.46 2.59 31.95
N LEU A 171 21.22 2.39 32.42
CA LEU A 171 20.41 3.45 33.03
C LEU A 171 20.86 3.82 34.45
N LEU A 172 21.52 2.90 35.17
CA LEU A 172 21.92 3.05 36.56
C LEU A 172 23.40 3.47 36.74
N GLU A 173 24.23 3.37 35.70
CA GLU A 173 25.67 3.72 35.73
C GLU A 173 25.94 5.21 36.02
N ASP A 174 24.96 6.10 35.86
CA ASP A 174 25.15 7.56 35.92
C ASP A 174 24.82 8.21 37.29
N SER A 175 24.51 7.42 38.33
CA SER A 175 24.22 7.95 39.67
C SER A 175 25.44 8.54 40.40
N THR A 176 26.66 8.31 39.91
CA THR A 176 27.93 8.75 40.54
C THR A 176 28.66 9.86 39.79
N ARG A 177 28.18 10.33 38.63
CA ARG A 177 28.86 11.37 37.83
C ARG A 177 28.49 12.82 38.18
N TRP A 178 27.44 13.04 38.98
CA TRP A 178 26.95 14.39 39.31
C TRP A 178 27.61 15.04 40.54
N PHE A 179 28.51 14.35 41.24
CA PHE A 179 29.20 14.88 42.42
C PHE A 179 30.72 14.79 42.27
N SER A 180 31.29 15.61 41.39
CA SER A 180 32.71 15.99 41.49
C SER A 180 32.92 17.39 40.90
N THR A 181 32.68 18.41 41.72
CA THR A 181 33.30 19.74 41.60
C THR A 181 34.24 19.93 42.77
#